data_AF-A0A7G8IMW0-F1
#
_entry.id   AF-A0A7G8IMW0-F1
#
_cell.length_a   1.000
_cell.length_b   1.000
_cell.length_c   1.000
_cell.angle_alpha   90.00
_cell.angle_beta   90.00
_cell.angle_gamma   90.00
#
_symmetry.space_group_name_H-M   'P 1'
#
loop_
_entity.id
_entity.type
_entity.pdbx_description
1 polymer ?
#
loop_
_entity_poly.entity_id
_entity_poly.type
_entity_poly.pdbx_seq_one_letter_code
_entity_poly.pdbx_strand_id
1 'polypeptide(L)' 'MKQLESFLARANGNDDIRREVERCGGDTACVAKVGLRHGHKFSAANYTRWQREHG' A
#
# COMPACT_ATOMS: atom_id res chain seq x y z
N MET A 1 -5.03 4.23 10.15
CA MET A 1 -5.44 4.48 8.75
C MET A 1 -4.58 5.55 8.07
N LYS A 2 -4.32 6.71 8.69
CA LYS A 2 -3.50 7.80 8.10
C LYS A 2 -2.22 7.37 7.36
N GLN A 3 -1.43 6.44 7.91
CA GLN A 3 -0.20 5.95 7.26
C GLN A 3 -0.46 5.20 5.95
N LEU A 4 -1.52 4.39 5.90
CA LEU A 4 -1.94 3.69 4.70
C LEU A 4 -2.49 4.68 3.66
N GLU A 5 -3.35 5.60 4.08
CA GLU A 5 -3.93 6.61 3.19
C GLU A 5 -2.87 7.52 2.58
N SER A 6 -1.90 7.97 3.40
CA SER A 6 -0.72 8.71 2.91
C SER A 6 0.12 7.90 1.94
N PHE A 7 0.32 6.61 2.20
CA PHE A 7 1.03 5.72 1.28
C PHE A 7 0.31 5.59 -0.06
N LEU A 8 -1.01 5.36 -0.05
CA LEU A 8 -1.81 5.21 -1.26
C LEU A 8 -1.89 6.51 -2.07
N ALA A 9 -2.03 7.66 -1.39
CA ALA A 9 -1.95 8.97 -2.03
C ALA A 9 -0.59 9.17 -2.71
N ARG A 10 0.49 8.75 -2.05
CA ARG A 10 1.85 8.82 -2.61
C ARG A 10 2.04 7.84 -3.76
N ALA A 11 1.52 6.61 -3.66
CA ALA A 11 1.56 5.61 -4.72
C ALA A 11 0.80 6.08 -5.97
N ASN A 12 -0.32 6.80 -5.81
CA ASN A 12 -1.08 7.35 -6.93
C ASN A 12 -0.30 8.45 -7.69
N GLY A 13 0.55 9.22 -7.00
CA GLY A 13 1.38 10.27 -7.60
C GLY A 13 2.80 9.84 -7.97
N ASN A 14 3.18 8.57 -7.77
CA ASN A 14 4.54 8.09 -7.99
C ASN A 14 4.54 6.71 -8.68
N ASP A 15 4.97 6.70 -9.94
CA ASP A 15 4.98 5.49 -10.78
C ASP A 15 5.91 4.38 -10.32
N ASP A 16 6.96 4.71 -9.57
CA ASP A 16 7.89 3.71 -9.03
C ASP A 16 7.24 2.94 -7.88
N ILE A 17 6.59 3.67 -6.96
CA ILE A 17 5.83 3.07 -5.85
C ILE A 17 4.66 2.25 -6.41
N ARG A 18 3.95 2.80 -7.41
CA ARG A 18 2.86 2.09 -8.09
C ARG A 18 3.33 0.78 -8.69
N ARG A 19 4.45 0.77 -9.43
CA ARG A 19 5.03 -0.46 -9.99
C ARG A 19 5.45 -1.46 -8.92
N GLU A 20 5.99 -1.01 -7.79
CA GLU A 20 6.31 -1.92 -6.67
C GLU A 20 5.05 -2.59 -6.10
N VAL A 21 3.96 -1.83 -5.94
CA VAL A 21 2.67 -2.37 -5.48
C VAL A 21 2.07 -3.34 -6.51
N GLU A 22 2.12 -3.01 -7.80
CA GLU A 22 1.64 -3.88 -8.88
C GLU A 22 2.42 -5.21 -8.93
N ARG A 23 3.74 -5.17 -8.70
CA ARG A 23 4.59 -6.38 -8.61
C ARG A 23 4.19 -7.30 -7.45
N CYS A 24 3.51 -6.79 -6.43
CA CYS A 24 2.99 -7.63 -5.35
C CYS A 24 1.82 -8.52 -5.79
N GLY A 25 1.18 -8.26 -6.94
CA GLY A 25 0.14 -9.15 -7.48
C GLY A 25 -1.04 -9.42 -6.54
N GLY A 26 -1.38 -8.45 -5.69
CA GLY A 26 -2.44 -8.60 -4.68
C GLY A 26 -2.00 -9.19 -3.33
N ASP A 27 -0.73 -9.54 -3.15
CA ASP A 27 -0.19 -9.91 -1.83
C ASP A 27 -0.15 -8.69 -0.89
N THR A 28 -1.11 -8.66 0.03
CA THR A 28 -1.27 -7.59 1.02
C THR A 28 -0.10 -7.46 2.00
N ALA A 29 0.63 -8.54 2.27
CA ALA A 29 1.85 -8.51 3.09
C ALA A 29 3.03 -7.91 2.32
N CYS A 30 3.13 -8.20 1.01
CA CYS A 30 4.08 -7.53 0.13
C CYS A 30 3.81 -6.01 0.08
N VAL A 31 2.55 -5.60 -0.11
CA VAL A 31 2.19 -4.16 -0.14
C VAL A 31 2.53 -3.45 1.17
N ALA A 32 2.29 -4.10 2.32
CA ALA A 32 2.70 -3.56 3.62
C ALA A 32 4.23 -3.39 3.74
N LYS A 33 5.02 -4.30 3.17
CA LYS A 33 6.49 -4.16 3.11
C LYS A 33 6.93 -3.03 2.19
N VAL A 34 6.29 -2.85 1.04
CA VAL A 34 6.54 -1.71 0.14
C VAL A 34 6.24 -0.40 0.87
N GLY A 35 5.09 -0.31 1.55
CA GLY A 35 4.75 0.82 2.41
C GLY A 35 5.86 1.14 3.41
N LEU A 36 6.35 0.11 4.11
CA LEU A 36 7.41 0.28 5.10
C LEU A 36 8.72 0.82 4.49
N ARG A 37 9.12 0.35 3.30
CA ARG A 37 10.31 0.85 2.59
C ARG A 37 10.19 2.33 2.23
N HIS A 38 8.97 2.79 1.96
CA HIS A 38 8.66 4.19 1.65
C HIS A 38 8.34 5.03 2.89
N GLY A 39 8.60 4.51 4.10
CA GLY A 39 8.43 5.23 5.36
C GLY A 39 7.01 5.17 5.94
N HIS A 40 6.13 4.35 5.38
CA HIS A 40 4.74 4.22 5.81
C HIS A 40 4.50 2.90 6.53
N LYS A 41 4.16 2.96 7.83
CA LYS A 41 3.90 1.76 8.63
C LYS A 41 2.41 1.44 8.70
N PHE A 42 2.00 0.35 8.06
CA PHE A 42 0.66 -0.24 8.20
C PHE A 42 0.73 -1.77 8.12
N SER A 43 -0.28 -2.44 8.68
CA SER A 43 -0.40 -3.90 8.61
C SER A 43 -1.08 -4.34 7.32
N ALA A 44 -0.82 -5.58 6.89
CA ALA A 44 -1.54 -6.21 5.78
C ALA A 44 -3.06 -6.17 5.99
N ALA A 45 -3.53 -6.40 7.23
CA ALA A 45 -4.94 -6.34 7.58
C ALA A 45 -5.58 -4.96 7.35
N ASN A 46 -4.85 -3.86 7.59
CA ASN A 46 -5.34 -2.52 7.28
C ASN A 46 -5.51 -2.32 5.77
N TYR A 47 -4.56 -2.83 4.98
CA TYR A 47 -4.64 -2.76 3.52
C TYR A 47 -5.76 -3.64 2.97
N THR A 48 -5.90 -4.89 3.45
CA THR A 48 -7.01 -5.78 3.10
C THR A 48 -8.36 -5.13 3.40
N ARG A 49 -8.49 -4.49 4.56
CA ARG A 49 -9.70 -3.78 4.94
C ARG A 49 -9.98 -2.62 3.98
N TRP A 50 -8.98 -1.79 3.69
CA TRP A 50 -9.12 -0.69 2.74
C TRP A 50 -9.54 -1.18 1.34
N GLN A 51 -8.93 -2.26 0.85
CA GLN A 51 -9.29 -2.87 -0.44
C GLN A 51 -10.74 -3.39 -0.46
N ARG A 52 -11.27 -3.88 0.67
CA ARG A 52 -12.70 -4.27 0.74
C ARG A 52 -13.64 -3.07 0.77
N GLU A 53 -13.19 -1.95 1.32
CA GLU A 53 -13.98 -0.71 1.42
C GLU A 53 -13.94 0.10 0.10
N HIS A 54 -12.91 -0.07 -0.74
CA HIS A 54 -12.63 0.78 -1.92
C HIS A 54 -12.35 0.01 -3.22
N GLY A 55 -12.39 -1.32 -3.21
CA GLY A 55 -12.23 -2.18 -4.39
C GLY A 55 -13.57 -2.65 -4.93
#